data_AF-A0A2J7QWA5-F1
#
_entry.id   AF-A0A2J7QWA5-F1
#
_cell.length_a   1.000
_cell.length_b   1.000
_cell.length_c   1.000
_cell.angle_alpha   90.00
_cell.angle_beta   90.00
_cell.angle_gamma   90.00
#
_symmetry.space_group_name_H-M   'P 1'
#
loop_
_entity.id
_entity.type
_entity.pdbx_description
1 polymer ?
#
loop_
_entity_poly.entity_id
_entity_poly.type
_entity_poly.pdbx_seq_one_letter_code
_entity_poly.pdbx_strand_id
1 'polypeptide(L)'
;MGCPKEFSVKGGMGSALLTQPKKAQEILRILVQGVKIPITCKIRILHDLESTVELCKQLADCGIAAIAVHGRTKDERPRHMNHNDFIRAVSQSVNIPVIANGGSKEIERYEDIAKFREETGCSSVMLARAAQWNCSIFRPEGLLPLDDVIAAYLCYAVDYDNAPANSKYCVQNMLRELQETPRGKKFLEAQTLQQMCSLWGLSEYCSKKQLEFKESGLQDRHAVVPVLLEPQLKKRKIGTEGATDDIVEMQCSFLRSLYTSDVDLPKTKLLNWARVRGLKHPTYTTQQEDKLFKSVVTLDGKKYSSSYCDTSMCGQTLVPIFFLMCPESLLVCHYILHIERGSPALQDGRRINAEQSRELHLCACVL
;
A
#
# COMPACT_ATOMS: atom_id res chain seq x y z
N MET A 1 5.87 19.18 -4.49
CA MET A 1 6.73 19.51 -5.65
C MET A 1 8.18 19.05 -5.45
N GLY A 2 8.44 17.82 -4.98
CA GLY A 2 9.82 17.38 -4.69
C GLY A 2 10.11 15.90 -4.96
N CYS A 3 9.15 15.14 -5.52
CA CYS A 3 9.34 13.73 -5.86
C CYS A 3 10.17 13.61 -7.16
N PRO A 4 11.37 13.01 -7.12
CA PRO A 4 12.21 12.84 -8.31
C PRO A 4 11.97 11.49 -9.00
N LYS A 5 10.99 10.68 -8.56
CA LYS A 5 10.72 9.36 -9.16
C LYS A 5 10.28 9.55 -10.60
N GLU A 6 10.83 8.71 -11.49
CA GLU A 6 10.67 8.85 -12.94
C GLU A 6 9.20 8.90 -13.39
N PHE A 7 8.33 8.08 -12.80
CA PHE A 7 6.90 8.10 -13.10
C PHE A 7 6.25 9.45 -12.77
N SER A 8 6.67 10.10 -11.68
CA SER A 8 6.17 11.42 -11.30
C SER A 8 6.66 12.48 -12.26
N VAL A 9 7.95 12.42 -12.62
CA VAL A 9 8.59 13.39 -13.52
C VAL A 9 7.99 13.31 -14.93
N LYS A 10 7.83 12.10 -15.48
CA LYS A 10 7.19 11.88 -16.80
C LYS A 10 5.74 12.36 -16.82
N GLY A 11 5.02 12.24 -15.71
CA GLY A 11 3.67 12.76 -15.55
C GLY A 11 3.59 14.28 -15.30
N GLY A 12 4.72 15.00 -15.31
CA GLY A 12 4.74 16.44 -15.01
C GLY A 12 4.45 16.78 -13.55
N MET A 13 4.58 15.81 -12.64
CA MET A 13 4.34 15.94 -11.20
C MET A 13 5.67 16.00 -10.43
N GLY A 14 5.59 16.17 -9.10
CA GLY A 14 6.77 16.08 -8.24
C GLY A 14 7.77 17.20 -8.51
N SER A 15 9.04 16.86 -8.72
CA SER A 15 10.09 17.84 -9.03
C SER A 15 9.99 18.42 -10.45
N ALA A 16 9.20 17.83 -11.36
CA ALA A 16 8.99 18.40 -12.69
C ALA A 16 8.25 19.74 -12.64
N LEU A 17 7.42 19.96 -11.61
CA LEU A 17 6.76 21.25 -11.40
C LEU A 17 7.74 22.38 -11.07
N LEU A 18 8.94 22.06 -10.55
CA LEU A 18 9.96 23.07 -10.25
C LEU A 18 10.50 23.74 -11.53
N THR A 19 10.41 23.08 -12.70
CA THR A 19 10.78 23.67 -13.98
C THR A 19 9.62 24.42 -14.65
N GLN A 20 8.45 24.45 -14.01
CA GLN A 20 7.25 25.13 -14.50
C GLN A 20 6.62 26.03 -13.41
N PRO A 21 7.33 27.07 -12.91
CA PRO A 21 6.87 27.88 -11.78
C PRO A 21 5.47 28.48 -11.98
N LYS A 22 5.15 28.96 -13.19
CA LYS A 22 3.82 29.51 -13.52
C LYS A 22 2.70 28.50 -13.28
N LYS A 23 2.89 27.26 -13.72
CA LYS A 23 1.92 26.17 -13.51
C LYS A 23 1.79 25.81 -12.02
N ALA A 24 2.90 25.79 -11.29
CA ALA A 24 2.89 25.56 -9.85
C ALA A 24 2.09 26.65 -9.11
N GLN A 25 2.30 27.93 -9.47
CA GLN A 25 1.55 29.06 -8.91
C GLN A 25 0.05 28.97 -9.22
N GLU A 26 -0.32 28.63 -10.46
CA GLU A 26 -1.73 28.46 -10.85
C GLU A 26 -2.42 27.39 -10.01
N ILE A 27 -1.80 26.21 -9.86
CA ILE A 27 -2.31 25.12 -9.02
C ILE A 27 -2.48 25.59 -7.57
N LEU A 28 -1.47 26.27 -7.00
CA LEU A 28 -1.53 26.74 -5.61
C LEU A 28 -2.63 27.77 -5.40
N ARG A 29 -2.78 28.75 -6.31
CA ARG A 29 -3.84 29.77 -6.21
C ARG A 29 -5.22 29.15 -6.26
N ILE A 30 -5.45 28.19 -7.16
CA ILE A 30 -6.72 27.46 -7.26
C ILE A 30 -7.01 26.70 -5.96
N LEU A 31 -6.02 25.98 -5.41
CA LEU A 31 -6.19 25.24 -4.17
C LEU A 31 -6.48 26.17 -2.98
N VAL A 32 -5.68 27.24 -2.81
CA VAL A 32 -5.83 28.22 -1.72
C VAL A 32 -7.21 28.89 -1.76
N GLN A 33 -7.73 29.20 -2.95
CA GLN A 33 -9.07 29.79 -3.11
C GLN A 33 -10.19 28.76 -2.96
N GLY A 34 -9.93 27.51 -3.31
CA GLY A 34 -10.95 26.46 -3.43
C GLY A 34 -11.22 25.67 -2.14
N VAL A 35 -10.31 25.67 -1.17
CA VAL A 35 -10.50 24.93 0.10
C VAL A 35 -10.35 25.81 1.34
N LYS A 36 -11.05 25.44 2.42
CA LYS A 36 -11.03 26.16 3.70
C LYS A 36 -9.88 25.74 4.63
N ILE A 37 -9.16 24.67 4.29
CA ILE A 37 -8.04 24.17 5.08
C ILE A 37 -6.71 24.77 4.58
N PRO A 38 -5.70 24.93 5.46
CA PRO A 38 -4.41 25.48 5.06
C PRO A 38 -3.73 24.66 3.96
N ILE A 39 -3.40 25.30 2.84
CA ILE A 39 -2.61 24.69 1.78
C ILE A 39 -1.13 24.91 2.07
N THR A 40 -0.34 23.85 2.04
CA THR A 40 1.12 23.90 2.15
C THR A 40 1.76 23.26 0.93
N CYS A 41 3.04 23.53 0.68
CA CYS A 41 3.78 22.82 -0.35
C CYS A 41 5.15 22.35 0.16
N LYS A 42 5.64 21.25 -0.42
CA LYS A 42 6.98 20.71 -0.16
C LYS A 42 7.81 20.72 -1.43
N ILE A 43 8.99 21.33 -1.38
CA ILE A 43 9.91 21.46 -2.51
C ILE A 43 11.26 20.80 -2.24
N ARG A 44 12.06 20.70 -3.31
CA ARG A 44 13.51 20.55 -3.26
C ARG A 44 14.14 21.86 -3.72
N ILE A 45 15.35 22.18 -3.26
CA ILE A 45 16.09 23.34 -3.75
C ILE A 45 16.47 23.20 -5.23
N LEU A 46 16.76 24.33 -5.87
CA LEU A 46 17.31 24.38 -7.23
C LEU A 46 18.85 24.34 -7.17
N HIS A 47 19.51 24.45 -8.32
CA HIS A 47 20.97 24.37 -8.41
C HIS A 47 21.69 25.58 -7.81
N ASP A 48 21.03 26.74 -7.79
CA ASP A 48 21.56 27.99 -7.25
C ASP A 48 20.62 28.59 -6.19
N LEU A 49 21.23 29.37 -5.31
CA LEU A 49 20.58 29.95 -4.14
C LEU A 49 19.53 30.99 -4.55
N GLU A 50 19.87 31.86 -5.50
CA GLU A 50 19.02 32.96 -5.95
C GLU A 50 17.71 32.44 -6.55
N SER A 51 17.79 31.49 -7.49
CA SER A 51 16.62 30.87 -8.09
C SER A 51 15.78 30.10 -7.07
N THR A 52 16.41 29.48 -6.07
CA THR A 52 15.70 28.79 -4.99
C THR A 52 14.89 29.78 -4.15
N VAL A 53 15.50 30.89 -3.75
CA VAL A 53 14.84 31.95 -2.98
C VAL A 53 13.71 32.59 -3.78
N GLU A 54 13.96 32.93 -5.05
CA GLU A 54 12.97 33.54 -5.92
C GLU A 54 11.75 32.63 -6.14
N LEU A 55 11.99 31.33 -6.38
CA LEU A 55 10.90 30.35 -6.46
C LEU A 55 10.09 30.31 -5.16
N CYS A 56 10.73 30.30 -3.99
CA CYS A 56 10.02 30.24 -2.71
C CYS A 56 9.16 31.49 -2.47
N LYS A 57 9.64 32.68 -2.84
CA LYS A 57 8.86 33.93 -2.78
C LYS A 57 7.62 33.83 -3.66
N GLN A 58 7.78 33.43 -4.92
CA GLN A 58 6.66 33.25 -5.85
C GLN A 58 5.60 32.25 -5.35
N LEU A 59 6.04 31.16 -4.72
CA LEU A 59 5.12 30.17 -4.15
C LEU A 59 4.44 30.69 -2.88
N ALA A 60 5.14 31.45 -2.03
CA ALA A 60 4.58 32.10 -0.85
C ALA A 60 3.49 33.12 -1.23
N ASP A 61 3.71 33.91 -2.29
CA ASP A 61 2.76 34.90 -2.81
C ASP A 61 1.46 34.30 -3.36
N CYS A 62 1.40 32.97 -3.51
CA CYS A 62 0.16 32.27 -3.85
C CYS A 62 -0.80 32.11 -2.67
N GLY A 63 -0.40 32.50 -1.46
CA GLY A 63 -1.22 32.40 -0.25
C GLY A 63 -1.16 31.04 0.45
N ILE A 64 -0.09 30.26 0.23
CA ILE A 64 0.14 29.02 0.99
C ILE A 64 0.45 29.34 2.45
N ALA A 65 0.02 28.48 3.36
CA ALA A 65 0.18 28.68 4.80
C ALA A 65 1.60 28.36 5.31
N ALA A 66 2.33 27.48 4.63
CA ALA A 66 3.71 27.13 4.95
C ALA A 66 4.40 26.46 3.76
N ILE A 67 5.74 26.50 3.74
CA ILE A 67 6.57 25.80 2.75
C ILE A 67 7.60 24.91 3.43
N ALA A 68 7.63 23.63 3.04
CA ALA A 68 8.65 22.68 3.47
C ALA A 68 9.77 22.57 2.42
N VAL A 69 11.01 22.82 2.84
CA VAL A 69 12.18 22.86 1.95
C VAL A 69 13.10 21.70 2.27
N HIS A 70 13.25 20.78 1.31
CA HIS A 70 14.31 19.79 1.36
C HIS A 70 15.59 20.42 0.78
N GLY A 71 16.61 20.58 1.61
CA GLY A 71 17.93 21.12 1.24
C GLY A 71 18.77 20.24 0.32
N ARG A 72 18.15 19.52 -0.62
CA ARG A 72 18.83 18.76 -1.67
C ARG A 72 18.15 19.01 -3.01
N THR A 73 18.94 19.15 -4.06
CA THR A 73 18.45 19.25 -5.44
C THR A 73 17.78 17.95 -5.88
N LYS A 74 17.07 17.94 -7.02
CA LYS A 74 16.42 16.73 -7.54
C LYS A 74 17.42 15.57 -7.80
N ASP A 75 18.64 15.92 -8.19
CA ASP A 75 19.68 14.96 -8.61
C ASP A 75 20.48 14.44 -7.41
N GLU A 76 20.44 15.16 -6.29
CA GLU A 76 21.09 14.78 -5.05
C GLU A 76 20.35 13.65 -4.31
N ARG A 77 21.08 12.55 -4.15
CA ARG A 77 20.73 11.38 -3.35
C ARG A 77 20.95 11.60 -1.85
N PRO A 78 20.38 10.75 -0.96
CA PRO A 78 20.51 10.90 0.49
C PRO A 78 21.93 10.77 1.07
N ARG A 79 22.91 10.36 0.25
CA ARG A 79 24.34 10.35 0.59
C ARG A 79 24.99 11.73 0.50
N HIS A 80 24.46 12.64 -0.32
CA HIS A 80 24.96 14.01 -0.42
C HIS A 80 24.52 14.79 0.82
N MET A 81 25.33 15.79 1.18
CA MET A 81 25.05 16.68 2.30
C MET A 81 23.76 17.47 2.06
N ASN A 82 23.16 17.95 3.14
CA ASN A 82 22.03 18.85 3.07
C ASN A 82 22.56 20.30 3.03
N HIS A 83 22.02 21.12 2.13
CA HIS A 83 22.36 22.54 2.01
C HIS A 83 21.50 23.35 3.00
N ASN A 84 21.92 23.38 4.26
CA ASN A 84 21.22 24.07 5.34
C ASN A 84 21.24 25.60 5.16
N ASP A 85 22.28 26.12 4.51
CA ASP A 85 22.44 27.52 4.10
C ASP A 85 21.33 27.95 3.12
N PHE A 86 20.97 27.10 2.15
CA PHE A 86 19.85 27.37 1.23
C PHE A 86 18.53 27.45 1.99
N ILE A 87 18.30 26.51 2.92
CA ILE A 87 17.07 26.50 3.74
C ILE A 87 17.01 27.78 4.59
N ARG A 88 18.14 28.18 5.20
CA ARG A 88 18.24 29.41 6.00
C ARG A 88 17.94 30.66 5.19
N ALA A 89 18.53 30.79 4.00
CA ALA A 89 18.27 31.91 3.10
C ALA A 89 16.79 32.00 2.70
N VAL A 90 16.15 30.85 2.41
CA VAL A 90 14.71 30.81 2.14
C VAL A 90 13.91 31.28 3.35
N SER A 91 14.20 30.77 4.55
CA SER A 91 13.51 31.15 5.80
C SER A 91 13.55 32.66 6.07
N GLN A 92 14.68 33.30 5.78
CA GLN A 92 14.84 34.75 5.95
C GLN A 92 14.15 35.58 4.85
N SER A 93 13.74 34.95 3.75
CA SER A 93 13.28 35.64 2.53
C SER A 93 11.77 35.69 2.35
N VAL A 94 11.00 34.90 3.12
CA VAL A 94 9.55 34.77 3.00
C VAL A 94 8.86 35.05 4.33
N ASN A 95 7.63 35.57 4.28
CA ASN A 95 6.85 35.94 5.48
C ASN A 95 5.95 34.81 6.02
N ILE A 96 6.08 33.60 5.48
CA ILE A 96 5.31 32.42 5.90
C ILE A 96 6.24 31.43 6.64
N PRO A 97 5.70 30.56 7.52
CA PRO A 97 6.49 29.51 8.15
C PRO A 97 7.23 28.63 7.14
N VAL A 98 8.53 28.46 7.37
CA VAL A 98 9.38 27.54 6.62
C VAL A 98 9.69 26.31 7.47
N ILE A 99 9.57 25.12 6.86
CA ILE A 99 9.77 23.83 7.51
C ILE A 99 11.03 23.18 6.93
N ALA A 100 12.08 23.06 7.74
CA ALA A 100 13.34 22.47 7.31
C ALA A 100 13.23 20.95 7.13
N ASN A 101 13.78 20.41 6.04
CA ASN A 101 13.78 18.98 5.75
C ASN A 101 15.12 18.51 5.16
N GLY A 102 15.46 17.25 5.44
CA GLY A 102 16.62 16.57 4.85
C GLY A 102 17.71 16.16 5.85
N GLY A 103 17.64 16.65 7.09
CA GLY A 103 18.62 16.43 8.16
C GLY A 103 18.56 15.08 8.88
N SER A 104 17.79 14.08 8.43
CA SER A 104 17.63 12.80 9.17
C SER A 104 18.92 12.00 9.41
N LYS A 105 20.07 12.37 8.82
CA LYS A 105 21.37 11.76 9.13
C LYS A 105 22.12 12.50 10.24
N GLU A 106 21.75 13.75 10.50
CA GLU A 106 22.36 14.64 11.49
C GLU A 106 21.52 14.68 12.79
N ILE A 107 20.33 14.09 12.77
CA ILE A 107 19.36 14.09 13.87
C ILE A 107 19.27 12.67 14.41
N GLU A 108 19.94 12.43 15.54
CA GLU A 108 20.01 11.10 16.19
C GLU A 108 19.15 11.02 17.44
N ARG A 109 18.86 12.17 18.07
CA ARG A 109 18.03 12.30 19.27
C ARG A 109 17.11 13.53 19.19
N TYR A 110 16.18 13.63 20.13
CA TYR A 110 15.17 14.69 20.16
C TYR A 110 15.79 16.10 20.17
N GLU A 111 16.86 16.32 20.93
CA GLU A 111 17.50 17.64 21.07
C GLU A 111 18.11 18.14 19.75
N ASP A 112 18.50 17.22 18.86
CA ASP A 112 19.07 17.58 17.55
C ASP A 112 18.03 18.19 16.61
N ILE A 113 16.73 17.93 16.85
CA ILE A 113 15.64 18.58 16.11
C ILE A 113 15.67 20.09 16.36
N ALA A 114 15.88 20.51 17.62
CA ALA A 114 15.96 21.92 17.98
C ALA A 114 17.22 22.58 17.39
N LYS A 115 18.37 21.89 17.44
CA LYS A 115 19.62 22.37 16.83
C LYS A 115 19.47 22.58 15.32
N PHE A 116 18.90 21.60 14.61
CA PHE A 116 18.68 21.71 13.16
C PHE A 116 17.69 22.82 12.81
N ARG A 117 16.66 23.04 13.64
CA ARG A 117 15.73 24.17 13.51
C ARG A 117 16.46 25.51 13.63
N GLU A 118 17.27 25.66 14.68
CA GLU A 118 18.05 26.88 14.95
C GLU A 118 19.08 27.14 13.85
N GLU A 119 19.80 26.10 13.43
CA GLU A 119 20.77 26.18 12.34
C GLU A 119 20.10 26.63 11.04
N THR A 120 18.94 26.09 10.69
CA THR A 120 18.24 26.49 9.47
C THR A 120 17.40 27.77 9.62
N GLY A 121 17.33 28.35 10.83
CA GLY A 121 16.49 29.52 11.12
C GLY A 121 15.01 29.30 10.78
N CYS A 122 14.55 28.06 10.73
CA CYS A 122 13.19 27.69 10.31
C CYS A 122 12.21 27.65 11.48
N SER A 123 10.92 27.77 11.17
CA SER A 123 9.86 27.68 12.19
C SER A 123 9.72 26.27 12.75
N SER A 124 9.88 25.25 11.89
CA SER A 124 9.68 23.84 12.23
C SER A 124 10.62 22.92 11.46
N VAL A 125 10.69 21.65 11.87
CA VAL A 125 11.47 20.60 11.21
C VAL A 125 10.57 19.45 10.80
N MET A 126 10.78 18.93 9.60
CA MET A 126 10.12 17.74 9.09
C MET A 126 11.13 16.60 8.98
N LEU A 127 10.90 15.51 9.70
CA LEU A 127 11.70 14.29 9.67
C LEU A 127 11.01 13.20 8.83
N ALA A 128 11.81 12.45 8.07
CA ALA A 128 11.34 11.30 7.30
C ALA A 128 12.07 10.02 7.71
N ARG A 129 13.35 9.87 7.35
CA ARG A 129 14.10 8.62 7.59
C ARG A 129 14.30 8.31 9.07
N ALA A 130 14.65 9.31 9.88
CA ALA A 130 14.84 9.12 11.32
C ALA A 130 13.56 8.59 11.97
N ALA A 131 12.41 9.19 11.65
CA ALA A 131 11.09 8.74 12.11
C ALA A 131 10.69 7.36 11.55
N GLN A 132 11.07 7.05 10.30
CA GLN A 132 10.83 5.73 9.71
C GLN A 132 11.63 4.62 10.41
N TRP A 133 12.86 4.92 10.86
CA TRP A 133 13.70 3.96 11.58
C TRP A 133 13.20 3.76 13.00
N ASN A 134 12.88 4.85 13.69
CA ASN A 134 12.27 4.81 15.01
C ASN A 134 11.43 6.08 15.23
N CYS A 135 10.11 5.93 15.24
CA CYS A 135 9.19 7.08 15.37
C CYS A 135 9.26 7.74 16.75
N SER A 136 9.84 7.06 17.75
CA SER A 136 10.09 7.64 19.07
C SER A 136 11.15 8.76 19.07
N ILE A 137 11.77 9.08 17.92
CA ILE A 137 12.65 10.26 17.75
C ILE A 137 11.97 11.58 18.16
N PHE A 138 10.63 11.62 18.15
CA PHE A 138 9.85 12.78 18.57
C PHE A 138 9.60 12.86 20.08
N ARG A 139 10.09 11.89 20.88
CA ARG A 139 9.92 11.90 22.34
C ARG A 139 11.01 12.73 23.02
N PRO A 140 10.65 13.71 23.86
CA PRO A 140 11.64 14.48 24.62
C PRO A 140 12.35 13.62 25.69
N GLU A 141 11.78 12.50 26.13
CA GLU A 141 12.42 11.59 27.09
C GLU A 141 13.43 10.64 26.44
N GLY A 142 13.61 10.72 25.11
CA GLY A 142 14.53 9.89 24.34
C GLY A 142 13.89 8.72 23.61
N LEU A 143 14.72 7.98 22.87
CA LEU A 143 14.28 6.87 22.03
C LEU A 143 13.77 5.70 22.88
N LEU A 144 12.66 5.12 22.44
CA LEU A 144 12.18 3.84 22.95
C LEU A 144 12.97 2.68 22.34
N PRO A 145 13.09 1.55 23.06
CA PRO A 145 13.54 0.29 22.48
C PRO A 145 12.77 -0.03 21.20
N LEU A 146 13.48 -0.51 20.18
CA LEU A 146 12.89 -0.74 18.87
C LEU A 146 11.78 -1.79 18.91
N ASP A 147 11.90 -2.79 19.80
CA ASP A 147 10.89 -3.83 19.96
C ASP A 147 9.56 -3.27 20.47
N ASP A 148 9.59 -2.29 21.38
CA ASP A 148 8.39 -1.65 21.88
C ASP A 148 7.72 -0.82 20.78
N VAL A 149 8.52 -0.15 19.94
CA VAL A 149 8.04 0.63 18.81
C VAL A 149 7.40 -0.27 17.75
N ILE A 150 8.02 -1.41 17.42
CA ILE A 150 7.48 -2.37 16.45
C ILE A 150 6.20 -3.01 17.00
N ALA A 151 6.18 -3.42 18.27
CA ALA A 151 4.99 -3.98 18.90
C ALA A 151 3.82 -3.00 18.86
N ALA A 152 4.03 -1.74 19.26
CA ALA A 152 3.01 -0.70 19.19
C ALA A 152 2.55 -0.44 17.74
N TYR A 153 3.47 -0.40 16.77
CA TYR A 153 3.14 -0.28 15.36
C TYR A 153 2.27 -1.44 14.86
N LEU A 154 2.58 -2.68 15.26
CA LEU A 154 1.81 -3.86 14.89
C LEU A 154 0.41 -3.84 15.51
N CYS A 155 0.25 -3.35 16.75
CA CYS A 155 -1.07 -3.10 17.32
C CYS A 155 -1.89 -2.15 16.46
N TYR A 156 -1.33 -1.00 16.05
CA TYR A 156 -2.02 -0.09 15.12
C TYR A 156 -2.30 -0.73 13.76
N ALA A 157 -1.37 -1.53 13.24
CA ALA A 157 -1.58 -2.25 11.99
C ALA A 157 -2.75 -3.23 12.09
N VAL A 158 -2.97 -3.84 13.25
CA VAL A 158 -4.14 -4.70 13.52
C VAL A 158 -5.40 -3.85 13.70
N ASP A 159 -5.35 -2.80 14.52
CA ASP A 159 -6.51 -1.96 14.86
C ASP A 159 -7.11 -1.23 13.66
N TYR A 160 -6.29 -0.97 12.63
CA TYR A 160 -6.72 -0.32 11.39
C TYR A 160 -6.73 -1.27 10.18
N ASP A 161 -6.66 -2.58 10.44
CA ASP A 161 -6.63 -3.63 9.41
C ASP A 161 -5.67 -3.25 8.26
N ASN A 162 -4.43 -2.88 8.57
CA ASN A 162 -3.46 -2.42 7.60
C ASN A 162 -2.98 -3.58 6.72
N ALA A 163 -2.78 -3.32 5.43
CA ALA A 163 -2.37 -4.37 4.50
C ALA A 163 -1.06 -5.05 4.96
N PRO A 164 -0.99 -6.39 5.04
CA PRO A 164 0.19 -7.09 5.54
C PRO A 164 1.48 -6.71 4.79
N ALA A 165 1.41 -6.51 3.47
CA ALA A 165 2.56 -6.09 2.67
C ALA A 165 3.09 -4.71 3.09
N ASN A 166 2.20 -3.76 3.41
CA ASN A 166 2.58 -2.43 3.87
C ASN A 166 3.17 -2.49 5.29
N SER A 167 2.51 -3.21 6.20
CA SER A 167 3.01 -3.45 7.56
C SER A 167 4.40 -4.08 7.56
N LYS A 168 4.60 -5.08 6.69
CA LYS A 168 5.89 -5.73 6.51
C LYS A 168 6.96 -4.75 6.05
N TYR A 169 6.67 -3.96 5.02
CA TYR A 169 7.61 -2.95 4.52
C TYR A 169 8.03 -1.96 5.61
N CYS A 170 7.09 -1.44 6.41
CA CYS A 170 7.41 -0.51 7.49
C CYS A 170 8.34 -1.12 8.54
N VAL A 171 8.02 -2.33 9.04
CA VAL A 171 8.84 -3.01 10.05
C VAL A 171 10.22 -3.41 9.48
N GLN A 172 10.32 -3.78 8.19
CA GLN A 172 11.63 -4.01 7.56
C GLN A 172 12.51 -2.75 7.59
N ASN A 173 11.94 -1.57 7.33
CA ASN A 173 12.67 -0.31 7.42
C ASN A 173 13.08 0.06 8.85
N MET A 174 12.30 -0.36 9.86
CA MET A 174 12.67 -0.24 11.28
C MET A 174 13.83 -1.18 11.64
N LEU A 175 13.74 -2.46 11.23
CA LEU A 175 14.74 -3.49 11.54
C LEU A 175 16.11 -3.19 10.92
N ARG A 176 16.16 -2.71 9.67
CA ARG A 176 17.42 -2.46 8.93
C ARG A 176 18.36 -3.69 8.98
N GLU A 177 19.51 -3.56 9.62
CA GLU A 177 20.52 -4.63 9.80
C GLU A 177 20.01 -5.77 10.69
N LEU A 178 19.03 -5.52 11.56
CA LEU A 178 18.43 -6.55 12.43
C LEU A 178 17.61 -7.58 11.66
N GLN A 179 17.39 -7.39 10.36
CA GLN A 179 16.81 -8.41 9.48
C GLN A 179 17.66 -9.69 9.41
N GLU A 180 18.98 -9.59 9.66
CA GLU A 180 19.88 -10.75 9.66
C GLU A 180 19.80 -11.60 10.94
N THR A 181 19.14 -11.08 11.99
CA THR A 181 18.93 -11.83 13.23
C THR A 181 17.99 -13.01 13.01
N PRO A 182 18.00 -14.05 13.88
CA PRO A 182 17.07 -15.18 13.76
C PRO A 182 15.59 -14.76 13.73
N ARG A 183 15.20 -13.76 14.52
CA ARG A 183 13.84 -13.18 14.50
C ARG A 183 13.59 -12.39 13.22
N GLY A 184 14.56 -11.62 12.75
CA GLY A 184 14.50 -10.88 11.49
C GLY A 184 14.26 -11.81 10.29
N LYS A 185 14.97 -12.93 10.20
CA LYS A 185 14.78 -13.93 9.14
C LYS A 185 13.37 -14.55 9.17
N LYS A 186 12.90 -14.94 10.36
CA LYS A 186 11.50 -15.40 10.53
C LYS A 186 10.48 -14.33 10.13
N PHE A 187 10.77 -13.05 10.40
CA PHE A 187 9.92 -11.94 9.98
C PHE A 187 9.87 -11.78 8.45
N LEU A 188 10.99 -12.00 7.76
CA LEU A 188 11.03 -11.98 6.28
C LEU A 188 10.17 -13.09 5.66
N GLU A 189 9.96 -14.20 6.36
CA GLU A 189 9.10 -15.29 5.90
C GLU A 189 7.60 -15.00 6.12
N ALA A 190 7.25 -14.18 7.12
CA ALA A 190 5.87 -13.86 7.47
C ALA A 190 5.10 -13.18 6.32
N GLN A 191 3.87 -13.61 6.08
CA GLN A 191 2.98 -13.10 5.02
C GLN A 191 1.70 -12.47 5.56
N THR A 192 1.30 -12.83 6.79
CA THR A 192 0.07 -12.32 7.42
C THR A 192 0.39 -11.45 8.63
N LEU A 193 -0.54 -10.55 8.99
CA LEU A 193 -0.44 -9.77 10.23
C LEU A 193 -0.35 -10.67 11.46
N GLN A 194 -1.08 -11.79 11.49
CA GLN A 194 -1.01 -12.76 12.59
C GLN A 194 0.40 -13.33 12.77
N GLN A 195 1.06 -13.73 11.68
CA GLN A 195 2.44 -14.23 11.71
C GLN A 195 3.41 -13.16 12.19
N MET A 196 3.28 -11.93 11.69
CA MET A 196 4.10 -10.80 12.14
C MET A 196 3.90 -10.52 13.63
N CYS A 197 2.65 -10.47 14.11
CA CYS A 197 2.30 -10.26 15.51
C CYS A 197 2.86 -11.35 16.43
N SER A 198 2.86 -12.61 15.97
CA SER A 198 3.38 -13.74 16.76
C SER A 198 4.85 -13.59 17.15
N LEU A 199 5.65 -12.93 16.30
CA LEU A 199 7.08 -12.71 16.55
C LEU A 199 7.36 -11.68 17.65
N TRP A 200 6.35 -10.87 18.00
CA TRP A 200 6.37 -9.91 19.12
C TRP A 200 5.39 -10.30 20.25
N GLY A 201 4.91 -11.54 20.29
CA GLY A 201 4.01 -12.01 21.36
C GLY A 201 2.60 -11.42 21.29
N LEU A 202 2.19 -10.87 20.14
CA LEU A 202 0.90 -10.20 19.94
C LEU A 202 -0.16 -11.11 19.28
N SER A 203 0.03 -12.43 19.32
CA SER A 203 -0.88 -13.39 18.68
C SER A 203 -2.31 -13.29 19.22
N GLU A 204 -2.46 -13.27 20.56
CA GLU A 204 -3.77 -13.20 21.22
C GLU A 204 -4.47 -11.86 20.94
N TYR A 205 -3.71 -10.77 20.95
CA TYR A 205 -4.21 -9.44 20.61
C TYR A 205 -4.79 -9.41 19.19
N CYS A 206 -4.02 -9.91 18.22
CA CYS A 206 -4.43 -9.94 16.82
C CYS A 206 -5.70 -10.79 16.61
N SER A 207 -5.75 -11.98 17.22
CA SER A 207 -6.92 -12.87 17.11
C SER A 207 -8.18 -12.26 17.76
N LYS A 208 -8.04 -11.62 18.93
CA LYS A 208 -9.16 -10.94 19.58
C LYS A 208 -9.70 -9.80 18.72
N LYS A 209 -8.83 -8.96 18.16
CA LYS A 209 -9.24 -7.84 17.29
C LYS A 209 -9.91 -8.30 16.01
N GLN A 210 -9.42 -9.38 15.40
CA GLN A 210 -10.08 -9.98 14.23
C GLN A 210 -11.48 -10.50 14.57
N LEU A 211 -11.69 -11.06 15.76
CA LEU A 211 -13.02 -11.47 16.22
C LEU A 211 -13.93 -10.25 16.42
N GLU A 212 -13.44 -9.18 17.07
CA GLU A 212 -14.17 -7.92 17.24
C GLU A 212 -14.62 -7.32 15.90
N PHE A 213 -13.78 -7.36 14.86
CA PHE A 213 -14.16 -6.93 13.51
C PHE A 213 -15.26 -7.80 12.91
N LYS A 214 -15.12 -9.13 13.01
CA LYS A 214 -16.14 -10.07 12.53
C LYS A 214 -17.49 -9.85 13.21
N GLU A 215 -17.50 -9.67 14.53
CA GLU A 215 -18.71 -9.39 15.31
C GLU A 215 -19.34 -8.05 14.94
N SER A 216 -18.51 -7.04 14.63
CA SER A 216 -18.96 -5.72 14.16
C SER A 216 -19.45 -5.73 12.70
N GLY A 217 -19.42 -6.88 12.02
CA GLY A 217 -19.77 -7.00 10.60
C GLY A 217 -18.74 -6.38 9.66
N LEU A 218 -17.58 -5.97 10.18
CA LEU A 218 -16.44 -5.54 9.38
C LEU A 218 -15.77 -6.79 8.81
N GLN A 219 -16.00 -7.00 7.51
CA GLN A 219 -15.32 -8.05 6.77
C GLN A 219 -13.83 -7.69 6.66
N ASP A 220 -12.96 -8.65 6.93
CA ASP A 220 -11.54 -8.59 6.61
C ASP A 220 -11.38 -8.14 5.14
N ARG A 221 -10.33 -7.37 4.78
CA ARG A 221 -10.01 -7.05 3.38
C ARG A 221 -10.05 -8.26 2.45
N HIS A 222 -9.74 -9.45 2.95
CA HIS A 222 -9.85 -10.71 2.20
C HIS A 222 -11.29 -11.21 1.99
N ALA A 223 -12.22 -10.76 2.83
CA ALA A 223 -13.64 -11.09 2.80
C ALA A 223 -14.52 -9.99 2.16
N VAL A 224 -14.01 -8.76 2.00
CA VAL A 224 -14.69 -7.69 1.26
C VAL A 224 -14.75 -8.07 -0.22
N VAL A 225 -15.89 -8.62 -0.62
CA VAL A 225 -16.26 -8.77 -2.02
C VAL A 225 -16.79 -7.42 -2.48
N PRO A 226 -16.30 -6.83 -3.60
CA PRO A 226 -16.96 -5.68 -4.20
C PRO A 226 -18.44 -6.05 -4.38
N VAL A 227 -19.36 -5.19 -3.93
CA VAL A 227 -20.76 -5.33 -4.30
C VAL A 227 -20.85 -5.11 -5.80
N LEU A 228 -20.63 -6.17 -6.57
CA LEU A 228 -21.15 -6.29 -7.90
C LEU A 228 -22.66 -6.19 -7.73
N LEU A 229 -23.25 -5.11 -8.26
CA LEU A 229 -24.61 -5.16 -8.79
C LEU A 229 -24.79 -6.55 -9.39
N GLU A 230 -25.67 -7.33 -8.78
CA GLU A 230 -25.75 -8.80 -8.87
C GLU A 230 -25.21 -9.36 -10.19
N PRO A 231 -24.23 -10.28 -10.17
CA PRO A 231 -23.77 -10.92 -11.38
C PRO A 231 -24.88 -11.84 -11.89
N GLN A 232 -25.67 -11.33 -12.82
CA GLN A 232 -26.52 -12.18 -13.66
C GLN A 232 -25.60 -13.10 -14.46
N LEU A 233 -25.75 -14.41 -14.28
CA LEU A 233 -25.16 -15.43 -15.15
C LEU A 233 -25.60 -15.15 -16.60
N LYS A 234 -24.78 -14.43 -17.36
CA LYS A 234 -24.98 -14.21 -18.78
C LYS A 234 -23.97 -15.03 -19.56
N LYS A 235 -24.47 -16.06 -20.27
CA LYS A 235 -23.76 -16.63 -21.42
C LYS A 235 -23.53 -15.49 -22.41
N ARG A 236 -22.27 -15.08 -22.61
CA ARG A 236 -21.92 -14.08 -23.62
C ARG A 236 -21.45 -14.80 -24.88
N LYS A 237 -22.21 -14.68 -25.97
CA LYS A 237 -21.70 -14.92 -27.32
C LYS A 237 -20.84 -13.73 -27.70
N ILE A 238 -19.55 -13.96 -27.90
CA ILE A 238 -18.68 -12.99 -28.57
C ILE A 238 -18.61 -13.42 -30.03
N GLY A 239 -19.18 -12.60 -30.90
CA GLY A 239 -19.09 -12.78 -32.34
C GLY A 239 -17.90 -12.02 -32.88
N THR A 240 -16.98 -12.75 -33.50
CA THR A 240 -16.45 -12.44 -34.83
C THR A 240 -16.43 -13.74 -35.61
N GLU A 241 -16.77 -13.66 -36.88
CA GLU A 241 -17.20 -14.74 -37.77
C GLU A 241 -16.30 -15.99 -37.76
N GLY A 242 -16.94 -17.17 -37.65
CA GLY A 242 -16.31 -18.48 -37.82
C GLY A 242 -15.96 -19.20 -36.51
N ALA A 243 -16.71 -20.27 -36.22
CA ALA A 243 -16.59 -21.22 -35.10
C ALA A 243 -17.04 -20.70 -33.72
N THR A 244 -18.19 -21.22 -33.29
CA THR A 244 -18.74 -21.11 -31.93
C THR A 244 -17.81 -21.77 -30.91
N ASP A 245 -17.13 -20.98 -30.08
CA ASP A 245 -16.41 -21.48 -28.91
C ASP A 245 -16.98 -20.81 -27.65
N ASP A 246 -17.89 -21.50 -26.97
CA ASP A 246 -18.48 -21.06 -25.70
C ASP A 246 -17.40 -21.12 -24.59
N ILE A 247 -16.95 -19.96 -24.10
CA ILE A 247 -16.04 -19.89 -22.95
C ILE A 247 -16.85 -20.01 -21.66
N VAL A 248 -16.51 -20.99 -20.82
CA VAL A 248 -17.11 -21.17 -19.50
C VAL A 248 -16.32 -20.36 -18.48
N GLU A 249 -16.95 -19.33 -17.91
CA GLU A 249 -16.35 -18.51 -16.86
C GLU A 249 -16.74 -18.99 -15.46
N MET A 250 -15.79 -18.98 -14.52
CA MET A 250 -16.05 -19.29 -13.11
C MET A 250 -15.49 -18.22 -12.17
N GLN A 251 -16.18 -17.99 -11.06
CA GLN A 251 -15.72 -17.07 -10.03
C GLN A 251 -14.69 -17.74 -9.11
N CYS A 252 -13.42 -17.73 -9.51
CA CYS A 252 -12.34 -18.22 -8.64
C CYS A 252 -11.02 -17.46 -8.83
N SER A 253 -10.40 -17.04 -7.71
CA SER A 253 -9.11 -16.32 -7.68
C SER A 253 -7.96 -17.27 -7.34
N PHE A 254 -6.81 -17.12 -8.00
CA PHE A 254 -5.61 -17.90 -7.69
C PHE A 254 -4.83 -17.25 -6.54
N LEU A 255 -4.56 -18.02 -5.48
CA LEU A 255 -3.71 -17.61 -4.36
C LEU A 255 -2.54 -18.60 -4.22
N ARG A 256 -1.31 -18.17 -4.57
CA ARG A 256 -0.11 -19.02 -4.53
C ARG A 256 0.17 -19.61 -3.13
N SER A 257 -0.26 -18.93 -2.07
CA SER A 257 -0.08 -19.34 -0.67
C SER A 257 -0.86 -20.60 -0.29
N LEU A 258 -1.90 -20.96 -1.03
CA LEU A 258 -2.69 -22.18 -0.79
C LEU A 258 -2.01 -23.46 -1.33
N TYR A 259 -0.87 -23.32 -2.01
CA TYR A 259 -0.17 -24.44 -2.63
C TYR A 259 1.26 -24.52 -2.07
N THR A 260 1.53 -25.49 -1.20
CA THR A 260 2.83 -25.62 -0.52
C THR A 260 3.94 -26.17 -1.41
N SER A 261 3.59 -26.82 -2.52
CA SER A 261 4.52 -27.44 -3.47
C SER A 261 4.13 -27.13 -4.92
N ASP A 262 5.10 -27.08 -5.82
CA ASP A 262 4.85 -26.84 -7.25
C ASP A 262 4.08 -27.98 -7.93
N VAL A 263 4.10 -29.17 -7.32
CA VAL A 263 3.29 -30.33 -7.75
C VAL A 263 1.80 -30.11 -7.44
N ASP A 264 1.51 -29.29 -6.42
CA ASP A 264 0.15 -28.96 -6.01
C ASP A 264 -0.48 -27.84 -6.82
N LEU A 265 0.32 -27.14 -7.63
CA LEU A 265 -0.16 -26.05 -8.47
C LEU A 265 -1.23 -26.57 -9.46
N PRO A 266 -2.30 -25.79 -9.70
CA PRO A 266 -3.37 -26.23 -10.58
C PRO A 266 -2.90 -26.58 -12.02
N LYS A 267 -1.85 -25.94 -12.56
CA LYS A 267 -1.27 -26.26 -13.90
C LYS A 267 -0.73 -27.67 -13.89
N THR A 268 0.05 -28.00 -12.87
CA THR A 268 0.70 -29.29 -12.71
C THR A 268 -0.33 -30.39 -12.51
N LYS A 269 -1.34 -30.16 -11.65
CA LYS A 269 -2.45 -31.10 -11.42
C LYS A 269 -3.29 -31.33 -12.68
N LEU A 270 -3.64 -30.27 -13.41
CA LEU A 270 -4.40 -30.36 -14.65
C LEU A 270 -3.63 -31.12 -15.75
N LEU A 271 -2.33 -30.83 -15.89
CA LEU A 271 -1.47 -31.50 -16.83
C LEU A 271 -1.37 -33.01 -16.55
N ASN A 272 -1.17 -33.37 -15.28
CA ASN A 272 -1.11 -34.76 -14.84
C ASN A 272 -2.45 -35.47 -15.06
N TRP A 273 -3.57 -34.82 -14.75
CA TRP A 273 -4.89 -35.39 -14.99
C TRP A 273 -5.17 -35.64 -16.48
N ALA A 274 -4.85 -34.67 -17.34
CA ALA A 274 -5.01 -34.81 -18.79
C ALA A 274 -4.17 -35.98 -19.33
N ARG A 275 -2.93 -36.12 -18.83
CA ARG A 275 -2.04 -37.24 -19.18
C ARG A 275 -2.62 -38.59 -18.77
N VAL A 276 -3.13 -38.72 -17.55
CA VAL A 276 -3.71 -39.98 -17.03
C VAL A 276 -4.93 -40.42 -17.84
N ARG A 277 -5.69 -39.47 -18.40
CA ARG A 277 -6.88 -39.76 -19.22
C ARG A 277 -6.65 -39.80 -20.72
N GLY A 278 -5.40 -39.73 -21.17
CA GLY A 278 -5.06 -39.74 -22.59
C GLY A 278 -5.60 -38.53 -23.37
N LEU A 279 -5.91 -37.43 -22.68
CA LEU A 279 -6.40 -36.19 -23.30
C LEU A 279 -5.23 -35.35 -23.81
N LYS A 280 -5.50 -34.51 -24.81
CA LYS A 280 -4.51 -33.53 -25.30
C LYS A 280 -4.10 -32.59 -24.16
N HIS A 281 -2.83 -32.19 -24.16
CA HIS A 281 -2.31 -31.28 -23.15
C HIS A 281 -3.08 -29.94 -23.16
N PRO A 282 -3.38 -29.38 -21.97
CA PRO A 282 -4.08 -28.10 -21.86
C PRO A 282 -3.24 -26.98 -22.48
N THR A 283 -3.86 -26.15 -23.31
CA THR A 283 -3.23 -24.96 -23.90
C THR A 283 -3.74 -23.70 -23.21
N TYR A 284 -2.90 -22.68 -23.09
CA TYR A 284 -3.21 -21.46 -22.35
C TYR A 284 -3.01 -20.25 -23.25
N THR A 285 -4.01 -19.38 -23.29
CA THR A 285 -3.95 -18.11 -24.01
C THR A 285 -4.18 -16.99 -23.01
N THR A 286 -3.41 -15.91 -23.11
CA THR A 286 -3.58 -14.72 -22.25
C THR A 286 -4.03 -13.55 -23.10
N GLN A 287 -5.10 -12.91 -22.67
CA GLN A 287 -5.66 -11.69 -23.25
C GLN A 287 -5.33 -10.53 -22.29
N GLN A 288 -4.90 -9.41 -22.85
CA GLN A 288 -4.62 -8.19 -22.09
C GLN A 288 -5.68 -7.15 -22.44
N GLU A 289 -6.35 -6.62 -21.42
CA GLU A 289 -7.21 -5.44 -21.52
C GLU A 289 -6.65 -4.39 -20.56
N ASP A 290 -6.18 -3.26 -21.10
CA ASP A 290 -5.49 -2.20 -20.37
C ASP A 290 -4.27 -2.69 -19.54
N LYS A 291 -4.35 -2.59 -18.20
CA LYS A 291 -3.34 -3.03 -17.23
C LYS A 291 -3.67 -4.40 -16.60
N LEU A 292 -4.70 -5.06 -17.11
CA LEU A 292 -5.25 -6.30 -16.57
C LEU A 292 -5.03 -7.44 -17.56
N PHE A 293 -4.73 -8.62 -17.01
CA PHE A 293 -4.48 -9.85 -17.75
C PHE A 293 -5.55 -10.87 -17.40
N LYS A 294 -6.08 -11.52 -18.44
CA LYS A 294 -7.06 -12.61 -18.32
C LYS A 294 -6.54 -13.81 -19.09
N SER A 295 -6.55 -14.99 -18.48
CA SER A 295 -6.17 -16.22 -19.19
C SER A 295 -7.34 -17.14 -19.44
N VAL A 296 -7.26 -17.81 -20.58
CA VAL A 296 -8.18 -18.83 -21.03
C VAL A 296 -7.41 -20.13 -21.16
N VAL A 297 -7.85 -21.19 -20.49
CA VAL A 297 -7.33 -22.55 -20.67
C VAL A 297 -8.25 -23.30 -21.61
N THR A 298 -7.66 -23.96 -22.61
CA THR A 298 -8.37 -24.86 -23.52
C THR A 298 -7.98 -26.29 -23.20
N LEU A 299 -8.97 -27.12 -22.91
CA LEU A 299 -8.79 -28.55 -22.66
C LEU A 299 -9.90 -29.31 -23.37
N ASP A 300 -9.52 -30.27 -24.20
CA ASP A 300 -10.44 -31.16 -24.92
C ASP A 300 -11.54 -30.40 -25.71
N GLY A 301 -11.13 -29.34 -26.42
CA GLY A 301 -12.03 -28.51 -27.22
C GLY A 301 -12.95 -27.58 -26.42
N LYS A 302 -12.83 -27.54 -25.09
CA LYS A 302 -13.58 -26.61 -24.22
C LYS A 302 -12.66 -25.53 -23.66
N LYS A 303 -13.16 -24.31 -23.61
CA LYS A 303 -12.45 -23.13 -23.10
C LYS A 303 -12.99 -22.72 -21.73
N TYR A 304 -12.08 -22.48 -20.79
CA TYR A 304 -12.40 -22.08 -19.43
C TYR A 304 -11.62 -20.82 -19.05
N SER A 305 -12.24 -19.92 -18.30
CA SER A 305 -11.58 -18.70 -17.81
C SER A 305 -12.09 -18.32 -16.41
N SER A 306 -11.32 -17.52 -15.71
CA SER A 306 -11.75 -16.90 -14.45
C SER A 306 -12.48 -15.59 -14.74
N SER A 307 -13.47 -15.26 -13.92
CA SER A 307 -14.10 -13.92 -13.94
C SER A 307 -13.21 -12.83 -13.33
N TYR A 308 -12.05 -13.18 -12.76
CA TYR A 308 -11.08 -12.26 -12.16
C TYR A 308 -9.93 -11.94 -13.14
N CYS A 309 -9.49 -10.68 -13.16
CA CYS A 309 -8.35 -10.23 -13.96
C CYS A 309 -7.17 -9.83 -13.07
N ASP A 310 -5.95 -10.15 -13.49
CA ASP A 310 -4.72 -9.92 -12.71
C ASP A 310 -3.93 -8.70 -13.21
N THR A 311 -3.21 -8.02 -12.31
CA THR A 311 -2.40 -6.83 -12.66
C THR A 311 -0.96 -7.17 -13.07
N SER A 312 -0.57 -8.44 -13.15
CA SER A 312 0.79 -8.86 -13.48
C SER A 312 0.81 -9.95 -14.56
N MET A 313 1.68 -9.82 -15.57
CA MET A 313 1.90 -10.86 -16.60
C MET A 313 2.41 -12.18 -16.02
N CYS A 314 3.05 -12.14 -14.84
CA CYS A 314 3.64 -13.30 -14.17
C CYS A 314 2.76 -13.93 -13.09
N GLY A 315 1.54 -13.43 -12.87
CA GLY A 315 0.56 -14.13 -12.04
C GLY A 315 0.19 -15.42 -12.75
N GLN A 316 0.77 -16.54 -12.32
CA GLN A 316 0.53 -17.85 -12.91
C GLN A 316 -0.98 -18.12 -12.95
N THR A 317 -1.54 -17.91 -14.13
CA THR A 317 -2.97 -17.88 -14.38
C THR A 317 -3.55 -19.27 -14.27
N LEU A 318 -4.32 -19.49 -13.20
CA LEU A 318 -4.80 -20.80 -12.85
C LEU A 318 -5.97 -20.77 -11.87
N VAL A 319 -7.19 -20.57 -12.36
CA VAL A 319 -8.37 -21.35 -11.92
C VAL A 319 -9.42 -21.21 -13.05
N PRO A 320 -10.12 -22.27 -13.51
CA PRO A 320 -10.82 -23.23 -12.65
C PRO A 320 -10.97 -24.65 -13.23
N ILE A 321 -10.10 -25.59 -12.89
CA ILE A 321 -10.37 -27.01 -13.18
C ILE A 321 -9.99 -27.85 -11.95
N PHE A 322 -10.90 -27.82 -10.98
CA PHE A 322 -11.01 -28.89 -9.97
C PHE A 322 -12.47 -29.36 -9.84
N PHE A 323 -13.44 -28.48 -10.11
CA PHE A 323 -14.88 -28.76 -9.97
C PHE A 323 -15.49 -29.68 -11.03
N LEU A 324 -14.81 -29.99 -12.15
CA LEU A 324 -15.37 -30.82 -13.22
C LEU A 324 -14.91 -32.29 -13.20
N MET A 325 -13.99 -32.69 -12.33
CA MET A 325 -13.26 -33.94 -12.53
C MET A 325 -13.60 -35.08 -11.55
N CYS A 326 -14.54 -34.88 -10.62
CA CYS A 326 -14.93 -35.95 -9.69
C CYS A 326 -16.31 -35.69 -9.04
N PRO A 327 -17.41 -36.22 -9.59
CA PRO A 327 -18.72 -36.17 -8.93
C PRO A 327 -18.74 -36.94 -7.60
N GLU A 328 -17.83 -37.91 -7.42
CA GLU A 328 -17.81 -38.84 -6.28
C GLU A 328 -16.91 -38.41 -5.11
N SER A 329 -16.17 -37.29 -5.22
CA SER A 329 -15.39 -36.73 -4.11
C SER A 329 -15.97 -35.42 -3.57
N LEU A 330 -17.29 -35.43 -3.39
CA LEU A 330 -18.08 -34.39 -2.69
C LEU A 330 -17.65 -34.14 -1.22
N LEU A 331 -16.69 -34.91 -0.70
CA LEU A 331 -16.29 -34.89 0.71
C LEU A 331 -15.24 -33.84 1.11
N VAL A 332 -14.57 -33.15 0.17
CA VAL A 332 -13.45 -32.26 0.55
C VAL A 332 -13.84 -30.77 0.63
N CYS A 333 -14.94 -30.33 -0.02
CA CYS A 333 -15.45 -28.96 0.17
C CYS A 333 -16.42 -28.83 1.34
N HIS A 334 -17.03 -29.92 1.82
CA HIS A 334 -17.83 -29.87 3.04
C HIS A 334 -16.98 -29.72 4.31
N TYR A 335 -15.67 -30.02 4.25
CA TYR A 335 -14.78 -29.95 5.43
C TYR A 335 -14.15 -28.56 5.68
N ILE A 336 -14.31 -27.59 4.76
CA ILE A 336 -13.75 -26.24 4.92
C ILE A 336 -14.84 -25.16 5.15
N LEU A 337 -16.12 -25.51 5.05
CA LEU A 337 -17.24 -24.59 5.34
C LEU A 337 -18.08 -24.99 6.58
N HIS A 338 -17.69 -26.03 7.33
CA HIS A 338 -18.49 -26.54 8.47
C HIS A 338 -17.74 -26.77 9.80
N ILE A 339 -16.76 -25.92 10.11
CA ILE A 339 -16.34 -25.64 11.50
C ILE A 339 -16.43 -24.10 11.60
N GLU A 340 -17.58 -23.49 11.85
CA GLU A 340 -18.14 -23.18 13.18
C GLU A 340 -19.63 -22.81 13.03
N ARG A 341 -20.54 -23.79 13.03
CA ARG A 341 -21.96 -23.52 13.31
C ARG A 341 -22.44 -24.52 14.34
N GLY A 342 -22.12 -24.24 15.60
CA GLY A 342 -22.72 -24.85 16.78
C GLY A 342 -23.74 -23.90 17.41
N SER A 343 -24.99 -24.07 17.00
CA SER A 343 -26.25 -23.69 17.67
C SER A 343 -26.72 -22.22 17.79
N PRO A 344 -28.06 -22.02 17.86
CA PRO A 344 -28.75 -20.77 17.57
C PRO A 344 -29.21 -20.05 18.84
N ALA A 345 -29.31 -18.71 18.79
CA ALA A 345 -30.50 -17.94 19.17
C ALA A 345 -30.18 -16.45 19.42
N LEU A 346 -31.22 -15.63 19.21
CA LEU A 346 -31.46 -14.25 19.68
C LEU A 346 -30.79 -13.16 18.81
N GLN A 347 -31.48 -12.55 17.85
CA GLN A 347 -32.53 -11.51 18.05
C GLN A 347 -32.12 -10.50 19.13
N ASP A 348 -31.59 -9.34 18.73
CA ASP A 348 -32.33 -8.08 18.85
C ASP A 348 -31.59 -6.94 18.11
N GLY A 349 -32.35 -6.08 17.44
CA GLY A 349 -31.82 -4.95 16.70
C GLY A 349 -31.51 -3.78 17.60
N ARG A 350 -30.44 -3.03 17.29
CA ARG A 350 -30.31 -1.63 17.71
C ARG A 350 -29.40 -0.87 16.75
N ARG A 351 -29.98 0.11 16.06
CA ARG A 351 -29.28 1.12 15.25
C ARG A 351 -28.52 2.07 16.19
N ILE A 352 -27.26 2.37 15.88
CA ILE A 352 -26.52 3.47 16.51
C ILE A 352 -26.13 4.49 15.43
N ASN A 353 -26.18 5.75 15.83
CA ASN A 353 -26.51 6.94 15.06
C ASN A 353 -25.27 7.67 14.51
N ALA A 354 -25.51 8.61 13.59
CA ALA A 354 -24.55 9.28 12.70
C ALA A 354 -23.51 10.24 13.35
N GLU A 355 -23.21 10.11 14.64
CA GLU A 355 -22.29 11.03 15.36
C GLU A 355 -20.85 10.52 15.50
N GLN A 356 -20.58 9.23 15.26
CA GLN A 356 -19.20 8.69 15.26
C GLN A 356 -18.45 8.89 13.92
N SER A 357 -19.08 9.51 12.92
CA SER A 357 -18.51 9.71 11.58
C SER A 357 -17.58 10.94 11.48
N ARG A 358 -17.43 11.75 12.55
CA ARG A 358 -16.74 13.06 12.48
C ARG A 358 -15.26 13.09 12.89
N GLU A 359 -14.68 12.00 13.39
CA GLU A 359 -13.23 11.96 13.72
C GLU A 359 -12.36 11.32 12.62
N LEU A 360 -12.95 10.91 11.50
CA LEU A 360 -12.32 10.10 10.45
C LEU A 360 -11.48 10.85 9.40
N HIS A 361 -11.18 12.15 9.57
CA HIS A 361 -10.60 12.95 8.48
C HIS A 361 -9.17 13.49 8.64
N LEU A 362 -8.40 13.11 9.68
CA LEU A 362 -7.10 13.74 9.95
C LEU A 362 -5.84 12.87 9.84
N CYS A 363 -5.91 11.59 9.45
CA CYS A 363 -4.72 10.71 9.55
C CYS A 363 -4.15 10.11 8.25
N ALA A 364 -4.50 10.62 7.07
CA ALA A 364 -3.99 10.07 5.81
C ALA A 364 -3.46 11.15 4.84
N CYS A 365 -2.37 11.83 5.20
CA CYS A 365 -1.60 12.66 4.26
C CYS A 365 -0.15 12.93 4.73
N VAL A 366 0.63 11.89 5.08
CA VAL A 366 2.11 11.99 5.07
C VAL A 366 2.70 10.62 4.70
N LEU A 367 2.87 10.34 3.41
CA LEU A 367 3.91 9.45 2.86
C LEU A 367 4.31 9.92 1.45
#